data_AF-A0A8C1VI88-F1
#
_entry.id   AF-A0A8C1VI88-F1
#
_cell.length_a   1.000
_cell.length_b   1.000
_cell.length_c   1.000
_cell.angle_alpha   90.00
_cell.angle_beta   90.00
_cell.angle_gamma   90.00
#
_symmetry.space_group_name_H-M   'P 1'
#
loop_
_entity.id
_entity.type
_entity.pdbx_description
1 polymer ?
#
loop_
_entity_poly.entity_id
_entity_poly.type
_entity_poly.pdbx_seq_one_letter_code
_entity_poly.pdbx_strand_id
1 'polypeptide(L)'
;IFFRVFALLSLFFILALSDGADRQQNERYAEFKKKHILPADFQTDNEAAWVKHLEDNDLCGRTPVQSFIKDSEENIKQICNDSGTKIKDDYYKSTNLFQVYNIKSENRTSQMLEWVCNVSCTTAKYYVIVECQKKLPVHYHAQHIEKNKKPRPCYYTA
;
A
#
# COMPACT_ATOMS: atom_id res chain seq x y z
N ILE A 1 40.27 -31.85 6.53
CA ILE A 1 40.34 -30.39 6.30
C ILE A 1 39.40 -29.96 5.16
N PHE A 2 39.49 -30.58 3.96
CA PHE A 2 38.61 -30.28 2.81
C PHE A 2 37.09 -30.33 3.10
N PHE A 3 36.58 -31.34 3.80
CA PHE A 3 35.15 -31.44 4.15
C PHE A 3 34.64 -30.33 5.08
N ARG A 4 35.49 -29.79 5.96
CA ARG A 4 35.10 -28.70 6.88
C ARG A 4 35.01 -27.36 6.16
N VAL A 5 35.85 -27.12 5.16
CA VAL A 5 35.84 -25.90 4.34
C VAL A 5 34.60 -25.87 3.43
N PHE A 6 34.22 -27.00 2.83
CA PHE A 6 33.00 -27.10 2.03
C PHE A 6 31.74 -26.85 2.86
N ALA A 7 31.61 -27.47 4.05
CA ALA A 7 30.45 -27.25 4.91
C ALA A 7 30.30 -25.78 5.36
N LEU A 8 31.41 -25.10 5.67
CA LEU A 8 31.41 -23.69 6.04
C LEU A 8 31.01 -22.80 4.87
N LEU A 9 31.55 -23.04 3.66
CA LEU A 9 31.17 -22.30 2.45
C LEU A 9 29.68 -22.47 2.12
N SER A 10 29.13 -23.69 2.22
CA SER A 10 27.70 -23.94 2.02
C SER A 10 26.82 -23.15 2.99
N LEU A 11 27.23 -23.06 4.27
CA LEU A 11 26.54 -22.28 5.30
C LEU A 11 26.56 -20.78 4.99
N PHE A 12 27.69 -20.23 4.54
CA PHE A 12 27.78 -18.82 4.13
C PHE A 12 26.88 -18.51 2.94
N PHE A 13 26.79 -19.41 1.95
CA PHE A 13 25.88 -19.23 0.82
C PHE A 13 24.41 -19.22 1.25
N ILE A 14 24.00 -20.10 2.17
CA ILE A 14 22.62 -20.13 2.68
C ILE A 14 22.28 -18.84 3.44
N LEU A 15 23.18 -18.35 4.30
CA LEU A 15 22.99 -17.11 5.06
C LEU A 15 22.90 -15.87 4.15
N ALA A 16 23.77 -15.76 3.15
CA ALA A 16 23.73 -14.64 2.20
C ALA A 16 22.42 -14.63 1.38
N LEU A 17 21.90 -15.80 1.01
CA LEU A 17 20.63 -15.92 0.30
C LEU A 17 19.43 -15.57 1.19
N SER A 18 19.43 -15.96 2.46
CA SER A 18 18.36 -15.57 3.39
C SER A 18 18.32 -14.06 3.63
N ASP A 19 19.47 -13.44 3.84
CA ASP A 19 19.57 -11.99 4.07
C ASP A 19 19.05 -11.19 2.87
N GLY A 20 19.38 -11.64 1.65
CA GLY A 20 18.87 -11.03 0.42
C GLY A 20 17.33 -11.13 0.31
N ALA A 21 16.77 -12.30 0.61
CA ALA A 21 15.33 -12.52 0.55
C ALA A 21 14.55 -11.74 1.62
N ASP A 22 15.11 -11.54 2.81
CA ASP A 22 14.48 -10.75 3.87
C ASP A 22 14.56 -9.26 3.58
N ARG A 23 15.70 -8.78 3.05
CA ARG A 23 15.84 -7.39 2.60
C ARG A 23 14.82 -7.05 1.51
N GLN A 24 14.71 -7.88 0.48
CA GLN A 24 13.76 -7.66 -0.61
C GLN A 24 12.31 -7.60 -0.10
N GLN A 25 11.95 -8.45 0.85
CA GLN A 25 10.62 -8.43 1.44
C GLN A 25 10.34 -7.13 2.20
N ASN A 26 11.30 -6.67 3.00
CA ASN A 26 11.18 -5.41 3.75
C ASN A 26 11.01 -4.21 2.81
N GLU A 27 11.75 -4.18 1.69
CA GLU A 27 11.64 -3.15 0.67
C GLU A 27 10.24 -3.16 0.02
N ARG A 28 9.72 -4.34 -0.34
CA ARG A 28 8.36 -4.47 -0.91
C ARG A 28 7.27 -4.05 0.06
N TYR A 29 7.40 -4.41 1.34
CA TYR A 29 6.46 -3.97 2.36
C TYR A 29 6.54 -2.46 2.56
N ALA A 30 7.75 -1.88 2.64
CA ALA A 30 7.93 -0.43 2.75
C ALA A 30 7.31 0.31 1.57
N GLU A 31 7.44 -0.22 0.35
CA GLU A 31 6.79 0.31 -0.84
C GLU A 31 5.26 0.22 -0.76
N PHE A 32 4.71 -0.90 -0.29
CA PHE A 32 3.28 -1.06 -0.03
C PHE A 32 2.80 0.00 0.97
N LYS A 33 3.53 0.22 2.07
CA LYS A 33 3.19 1.24 3.08
C LYS A 33 3.14 2.62 2.46
N LYS A 34 4.22 3.02 1.78
CA LYS A 34 4.34 4.32 1.09
C LYS A 34 3.15 4.56 0.16
N LYS A 35 2.69 3.53 -0.54
CA LYS A 35 1.64 3.65 -1.56
C LYS A 35 0.21 3.49 -1.03
N HIS A 36 0.01 2.81 0.09
CA HIS A 36 -1.32 2.30 0.45
C HIS A 36 -1.69 2.44 1.92
N ILE A 37 -0.83 2.94 2.81
CA ILE A 37 -1.16 3.15 4.22
C ILE A 37 -0.99 4.62 4.58
N LEU A 38 -2.04 5.24 5.12
CA LEU A 38 -1.96 6.63 5.58
C LEU A 38 -1.31 6.72 6.97
N PRO A 39 -0.55 7.81 7.23
CA PRO A 39 -0.18 8.19 8.59
C PRO A 39 -1.44 8.35 9.48
N ALA A 40 -1.31 8.01 10.76
CA ALA A 40 -2.44 8.00 11.70
C ALA A 40 -3.10 9.38 11.85
N ASP A 41 -2.29 10.44 11.83
CA ASP A 41 -2.67 11.86 11.96
C ASP A 41 -2.98 12.54 10.62
N PHE A 42 -3.06 11.78 9.52
CA PHE A 42 -3.28 12.34 8.20
C PHE A 42 -4.65 13.04 8.06
N GLN A 43 -4.62 14.29 7.59
CA GLN A 43 -5.79 15.16 7.37
C GLN A 43 -6.53 14.77 6.09
N THR A 44 -7.39 13.76 6.21
CA THR A 44 -8.07 13.15 5.05
C THR A 44 -9.12 14.03 4.36
N ASP A 45 -9.57 15.08 5.04
CA ASP A 45 -10.55 16.08 4.59
C ASP A 45 -9.89 17.38 4.10
N ASN A 46 -8.56 17.39 3.93
CA ASN A 46 -7.80 18.53 3.45
C ASN A 46 -7.16 18.21 2.09
N GLU A 47 -7.59 18.91 1.04
CA GLU A 47 -7.05 18.74 -0.31
C GLU A 47 -5.54 19.03 -0.38
N ALA A 48 -5.07 20.10 0.26
CA ALA A 48 -3.65 20.46 0.27
C ALA A 48 -2.78 19.40 0.98
N ALA A 49 -3.33 18.73 2.00
CA ALA A 49 -2.64 17.61 2.65
C ALA A 49 -2.49 16.41 1.69
N TRP A 50 -3.49 16.14 0.86
CA TRP A 50 -3.41 15.11 -0.19
C TRP A 50 -2.38 15.45 -1.26
N VAL A 51 -2.40 16.66 -1.79
CA VAL A 51 -1.42 17.16 -2.77
C VAL A 51 0.00 16.95 -2.23
N LYS A 52 0.26 17.50 -1.04
CA LYS A 52 1.56 17.39 -0.38
C LYS A 52 1.99 15.94 -0.16
N HIS A 53 1.09 15.09 0.33
CA HIS A 53 1.41 13.68 0.57
C HIS A 53 1.78 12.94 -0.71
N LEU A 54 1.08 13.19 -1.81
CA LEU A 54 1.39 12.57 -3.09
C LEU A 54 2.71 13.08 -3.67
N GLU A 55 3.00 14.37 -3.53
CA GLU A 55 4.26 14.97 -4.00
C GLU A 55 5.47 14.48 -3.19
N ASP A 56 5.38 14.55 -1.84
CA ASP A 56 6.44 14.11 -0.92
C ASP A 56 6.78 12.60 -1.10
N ASN A 57 5.89 11.84 -1.73
CA ASN A 57 6.05 10.41 -1.96
C ASN A 57 6.16 10.01 -3.45
N ASP A 58 6.27 10.95 -4.39
CA ASP A 58 6.34 10.67 -5.84
C ASP A 58 5.16 9.81 -6.36
N LEU A 59 3.96 10.07 -5.84
CA LEU A 59 2.74 9.30 -6.13
C LEU A 59 1.79 10.03 -7.08
N CYS A 60 1.96 11.34 -7.28
CA CYS A 60 1.05 12.10 -8.12
C CYS A 60 1.12 11.65 -9.59
N GLY A 61 -0.04 11.40 -10.21
CA GLY A 61 -0.14 10.98 -11.61
C GLY A 61 0.40 9.58 -11.92
N ARG A 62 0.88 8.84 -10.91
CA ARG A 62 1.48 7.50 -11.08
C ARG A 62 0.46 6.46 -11.57
N THR A 63 -0.80 6.61 -11.17
CA THR A 63 -1.90 5.69 -11.51
C THR A 63 -3.21 6.48 -11.62
N PRO A 64 -4.18 6.07 -12.48
CA PRO A 64 -5.46 6.76 -12.60
C PRO A 64 -6.22 6.90 -11.26
N VAL A 65 -6.12 5.88 -10.40
CA VAL A 65 -6.65 5.89 -9.03
C VAL A 65 -5.63 5.21 -8.12
N GLN A 66 -5.29 5.85 -7.01
CA GLN A 66 -4.51 5.25 -5.93
C GLN A 66 -5.37 5.10 -4.67
N SER A 67 -5.39 3.90 -4.11
CA SER A 67 -6.15 3.57 -2.90
C SER A 67 -5.24 3.60 -1.68
N PHE A 68 -5.66 4.32 -0.64
CA PHE A 68 -4.99 4.36 0.66
C PHE A 68 -5.93 3.88 1.77
N ILE A 69 -5.41 3.00 2.62
CA ILE A 69 -6.09 2.46 3.79
C ILE A 69 -5.77 3.36 4.99
N LYS A 70 -6.81 3.79 5.71
CA LYS A 70 -6.65 4.48 7.01
C LYS A 70 -6.93 3.51 8.14
N ASP A 71 -5.87 2.92 8.67
CA ASP A 71 -5.89 2.01 9.83
C ASP A 71 -4.46 1.84 10.38
N SER A 72 -4.27 1.11 11.47
CA SER A 72 -2.94 0.77 11.97
C SER A 72 -2.23 -0.21 11.04
N GLU A 73 -0.89 -0.11 10.95
CA GLU A 73 -0.08 -1.07 10.20
C GLU A 73 -0.31 -2.50 10.70
N GLU A 74 -0.44 -2.67 12.02
CA GLU A 74 -0.69 -3.95 12.68
C GLU A 74 -2.01 -4.57 12.19
N ASN A 75 -3.09 -3.80 12.14
CA ASN A 75 -4.39 -4.29 11.68
C ASN A 75 -4.37 -4.64 10.19
N ILE A 76 -3.67 -3.86 9.36
CA ILE A 76 -3.51 -4.14 7.93
C ILE A 76 -2.67 -5.42 7.73
N LYS A 77 -1.60 -5.62 8.51
CA LYS A 77 -0.81 -6.87 8.48
C LYS A 77 -1.65 -8.09 8.82
N GLN A 78 -2.69 -7.97 9.66
CA GLN A 78 -3.52 -9.14 10.03
C GLN A 78 -4.23 -9.77 8.82
N ILE A 79 -4.46 -9.03 7.73
CA ILE A 79 -5.00 -9.59 6.48
C ILE A 79 -4.12 -10.73 5.96
N CYS A 80 -2.79 -10.62 6.11
CA CYS A 80 -1.82 -11.62 5.66
C CYS A 80 -1.43 -12.64 6.73
N ASN A 81 -1.95 -12.49 7.95
CA ASN A 81 -1.77 -13.45 9.04
C ASN A 81 -3.04 -14.29 9.14
N ASP A 82 -3.86 -14.05 10.15
CA ASP A 82 -4.94 -14.97 10.52
C ASP A 82 -6.34 -14.38 10.28
N SER A 83 -6.44 -13.09 9.93
CA SER A 83 -7.74 -12.44 9.76
C SER A 83 -8.24 -12.40 8.33
N GLY A 84 -7.39 -12.64 7.33
CA GLY A 84 -7.78 -12.62 5.91
C GLY A 84 -8.27 -13.97 5.41
N THR A 85 -9.18 -13.96 4.44
CA THR A 85 -9.59 -15.15 3.69
C THR A 85 -8.78 -15.24 2.40
N LYS A 86 -8.02 -16.31 2.23
CA LYS A 86 -7.29 -16.60 0.99
C LYS A 86 -8.28 -16.77 -0.17
N ILE A 87 -8.12 -15.99 -1.24
CA ILE A 87 -8.96 -16.12 -2.45
C ILE A 87 -8.27 -17.03 -3.48
N LYS A 88 -7.00 -16.74 -3.78
CA LYS A 88 -6.20 -17.46 -4.79
C LYS A 88 -4.72 -17.14 -4.58
N ASP A 89 -3.83 -18.10 -4.83
CA ASP A 89 -2.38 -17.91 -4.75
C ASP A 89 -1.96 -17.20 -3.45
N ASP A 90 -1.27 -16.07 -3.55
CA ASP A 90 -0.87 -15.26 -2.40
C ASP A 90 -1.82 -14.08 -2.12
N TYR A 91 -3.03 -14.09 -2.69
CA TYR A 91 -4.02 -13.02 -2.50
C TYR A 91 -5.02 -13.34 -1.38
N TYR A 92 -5.14 -12.38 -0.45
CA TYR A 92 -6.00 -12.47 0.73
C TYR A 92 -6.97 -11.30 0.75
N LYS A 93 -8.24 -11.61 1.03
CA LYS A 93 -9.30 -10.63 1.24
C LYS A 93 -9.45 -10.35 2.74
N SER A 94 -9.60 -9.10 3.13
CA SER A 94 -9.97 -8.77 4.50
C SER A 94 -11.35 -9.32 4.86
N THR A 95 -11.50 -9.78 6.10
CA THR A 95 -12.80 -10.14 6.69
C THR A 95 -13.52 -8.95 7.29
N ASN A 96 -12.77 -7.92 7.69
CA ASN A 96 -13.30 -6.64 8.15
C ASN A 96 -13.25 -5.58 7.04
N LEU A 97 -14.14 -4.60 7.15
CA LEU A 97 -14.16 -3.42 6.29
C LEU A 97 -13.12 -2.39 6.76
N PHE A 98 -12.28 -1.94 5.83
CA PHE A 98 -11.31 -0.86 6.04
C PHE A 98 -11.81 0.45 5.46
N GLN A 99 -11.50 1.57 6.12
CA GLN A 99 -11.71 2.89 5.53
C GLN A 99 -10.66 3.11 4.43
N VAL A 100 -11.11 3.24 3.18
CA VAL A 100 -10.24 3.46 2.02
C VAL A 100 -10.54 4.79 1.35
N TYR A 101 -9.48 5.50 1.01
CA TYR A 101 -9.48 6.75 0.27
C TYR A 101 -8.94 6.49 -1.14
N ASN A 102 -9.77 6.70 -2.15
CA ASN A 102 -9.40 6.56 -3.55
C ASN A 102 -9.11 7.95 -4.11
N ILE A 103 -7.87 8.15 -4.50
CA ILE A 103 -7.35 9.42 -5.00
C ILE A 103 -7.14 9.31 -6.49
N LYS A 104 -7.85 10.12 -7.27
CA LYS A 104 -7.46 10.40 -8.65
C LYS A 104 -6.49 11.56 -8.62
N SER A 105 -5.33 11.39 -9.23
CA SER A 105 -4.33 12.46 -9.32
C SER A 105 -3.73 12.54 -10.71
N GLU A 106 -3.36 13.75 -11.12
CA GLU A 106 -2.73 14.01 -12.39
C GLU A 106 -1.72 15.16 -12.25
N ASN A 107 -0.58 15.04 -12.93
CA ASN A 107 0.36 16.14 -13.09
C ASN A 107 -0.12 17.03 -14.23
N ARG A 108 -0.38 18.31 -13.95
CA ARG A 108 -0.64 19.31 -14.99
C ARG A 108 0.50 20.33 -15.04
N THR A 109 0.85 20.76 -16.23
CA THR A 109 1.71 21.94 -16.41
C THR A 109 0.90 23.19 -16.13
N SER A 110 1.36 24.02 -15.19
CA SER A 110 0.78 25.32 -14.91
C SER A 110 1.18 26.34 -16.00
N GLN A 111 0.53 27.51 -16.01
CA GLN A 111 0.90 28.61 -16.91
C GLN A 111 2.35 29.10 -16.68
N MET A 112 2.94 28.78 -15.53
CA MET A 112 4.31 29.12 -15.16
C MET A 112 5.31 27.99 -15.46
N LEU A 113 4.90 26.95 -16.19
CA LEU A 113 5.69 25.74 -16.49
C LEU A 113 6.07 24.90 -15.25
N GLU A 114 5.42 25.16 -14.12
CA GLU A 114 5.56 24.34 -12.91
C GLU A 114 4.54 23.20 -12.94
N TRP A 115 4.94 22.02 -12.45
CA TRP A 115 4.02 20.89 -12.32
C TRP A 115 3.13 21.10 -11.10
N VAL A 116 1.82 20.94 -11.28
CA VAL A 116 0.83 21.00 -10.21
C VAL A 116 0.13 19.65 -10.13
N CYS A 117 0.11 19.08 -8.93
CA CYS A 117 -0.63 17.87 -8.64
C CYS A 117 -2.10 18.19 -8.35
N ASN A 118 -2.99 17.88 -9.29
CA ASN A 118 -4.44 18.00 -9.07
C ASN A 118 -4.98 16.72 -8.47
N VAL A 119 -5.84 16.83 -7.46
CA VAL A 119 -6.37 15.67 -6.74
C VAL A 119 -7.89 15.72 -6.61
N SER A 120 -8.53 14.57 -6.77
CA SER A 120 -9.91 14.38 -6.30
C SER A 120 -9.99 13.12 -5.46
N CYS A 121 -10.73 13.21 -4.36
CA CYS A 121 -10.76 12.16 -3.35
C CYS A 121 -12.19 11.65 -3.13
N THR A 122 -12.34 10.33 -3.14
CA THR A 122 -13.55 9.66 -2.65
C THR A 122 -13.21 8.65 -1.56
N THR A 123 -14.12 8.42 -0.64
CA THR A 123 -13.88 7.51 0.48
C THR A 123 -15.10 6.65 0.78
N ALA A 124 -14.84 5.42 1.19
CA ALA A 124 -15.85 4.47 1.67
C ALA A 124 -15.19 3.36 2.50
N LYS A 125 -16.02 2.46 3.03
CA LYS A 125 -15.55 1.23 3.69
C LYS A 125 -15.52 0.08 2.69
N TYR A 126 -14.39 -0.63 2.59
CA TYR A 126 -14.19 -1.71 1.62
C TYR A 126 -13.61 -2.96 2.27
N TYR A 127 -13.94 -4.12 1.71
CA TYR A 127 -13.09 -5.29 1.84
C TYR A 127 -11.91 -5.11 0.88
N VAL A 128 -10.69 -5.14 1.40
CA VAL A 128 -9.48 -4.97 0.59
C VAL A 128 -8.90 -6.33 0.24
N ILE A 129 -8.28 -6.43 -0.93
CA ILE A 129 -7.59 -7.62 -1.41
C ILE A 129 -6.13 -7.25 -1.64
N VAL A 130 -5.23 -7.95 -0.96
CA VAL A 130 -3.79 -7.71 -1.02
C VAL A 130 -3.05 -9.00 -1.35
N GLU A 131 -1.93 -8.87 -2.05
CA GLU A 131 -0.94 -9.95 -2.15
C GLU A 131 -0.11 -9.99 -0.87
N CYS A 132 0.10 -11.17 -0.32
CA CYS A 132 0.80 -11.41 0.93
C CYS A 132 2.05 -12.25 0.69
N GLN A 133 3.20 -11.78 1.17
CA GLN A 133 4.45 -12.55 1.14
C GLN A 133 5.08 -12.57 2.52
N LYS A 134 5.47 -13.77 2.98
CA LYS A 134 5.88 -14.09 4.36
C LYS A 134 5.14 -13.23 5.41
N LYS A 135 3.81 -13.28 5.37
CA LYS A 135 2.87 -12.61 6.31
C LYS A 135 2.80 -11.07 6.25
N LEU A 136 3.38 -10.44 5.22
CA LEU A 136 3.29 -9.00 4.99
C LEU A 136 2.56 -8.69 3.68
N PRO A 137 1.72 -7.64 3.64
CA PRO A 137 1.09 -7.20 2.40
C PRO A 137 2.12 -6.50 1.52
N VAL A 138 2.26 -6.92 0.27
CA VAL A 138 3.28 -6.40 -0.65
C VAL A 138 2.70 -5.78 -1.92
N HIS A 139 1.41 -5.98 -2.18
CA HIS A 139 0.72 -5.39 -3.32
C HIS A 139 -0.77 -5.22 -3.02
N TYR A 140 -1.34 -4.06 -3.40
CA TYR A 140 -2.77 -3.82 -3.33
C TYR A 140 -3.43 -4.25 -4.64
N HIS A 141 -4.23 -5.31 -4.61
CA HIS A 141 -4.80 -5.92 -5.81
C HIS A 141 -6.14 -5.31 -6.19
N ALA A 142 -7.08 -5.26 -5.24
CA ALA A 142 -8.45 -4.85 -5.50
C ALA A 142 -9.19 -4.50 -4.20
N GLN A 143 -10.41 -4.00 -4.34
CA GLN A 143 -11.31 -3.72 -3.22
C GLN A 143 -12.77 -3.90 -3.62
N HIS A 144 -13.60 -4.36 -2.67
CA HIS A 144 -15.03 -4.56 -2.86
C HIS A 144 -15.81 -3.77 -1.82
N ILE A 145 -16.79 -3.01 -2.29
CA ILE A 145 -17.76 -2.32 -1.45
C ILE A 145 -19.03 -3.18 -1.35
N GLU A 146 -19.73 -3.10 -0.22
CA GLU A 146 -21.04 -3.74 -0.08
C GLU A 146 -22.04 -3.21 -1.11
N LYS A 147 -22.98 -4.06 -1.53
CA LYS A 147 -24.02 -3.71 -2.48
C LYS A 147 -24.80 -2.49 -1.99
N ASN A 148 -25.12 -1.57 -2.91
CA ASN A 148 -25.86 -0.32 -2.65
C ASN A 148 -25.12 0.74 -1.82
N LYS A 149 -23.86 0.53 -1.44
CA LYS A 149 -23.03 1.61 -0.88
C LYS A 149 -22.31 2.34 -2.01
N LYS A 150 -22.18 3.66 -1.86
CA LYS A 150 -21.47 4.52 -2.81
C LYS A 150 -20.36 5.28 -2.08
N PRO A 151 -19.18 5.46 -2.71
CA PRO A 151 -18.16 6.35 -2.16
C PRO A 151 -18.68 7.78 -2.10
N ARG A 152 -18.24 8.52 -1.08
CA ARG A 152 -18.55 9.95 -0.92
C ARG A 152 -17.29 10.79 -1.11
N PRO A 153 -17.40 12.08 -1.48
CA PRO A 153 -16.25 12.98 -1.47
C PRO A 153 -15.57 13.01 -0.11
N CYS A 154 -14.24 13.11 -0.08
CA CYS A 154 -13.48 13.23 1.17
C CYS A 154 -13.60 14.62 1.79
N TYR A 155 -13.73 15.62 0.92
CA TYR A 155 -13.93 17.02 1.22
C TYR A 155 -14.95 17.58 0.23
N TYR A 156 -15.63 18.65 0.63
CA TYR A 156 -16.46 19.43 -0.26
C TYR A 156 -15.61 20.60 -0.75
N THR A 157 -15.36 20.65 -2.05
CA THR A 157 -14.81 21.85 -2.67
C THR A 157 -15.86 22.96 -2.56
N ALA A 158 -15.48 24.07 -1.95
CA ALA A 158 -16.31 25.28 -1.87
C ALA A 158 -16.52 25.91 -3.26
#